data_AF-A0A085ZU49-F1
#
_entry.id   AF-A0A085ZU49-F1
#
_cell.length_a   1.000
_cell.length_b   1.000
_cell.length_c   1.000
_cell.angle_alpha   90.00
_cell.angle_beta   90.00
_cell.angle_gamma   90.00
#
_symmetry.space_group_name_H-M   'P 1'
#
loop_
_entity.id
_entity.type
_entity.pdbx_description
1 polymer ?
#
loop_
_entity_poly.entity_id
_entity_poly.type
_entity_poly.pdbx_seq_one_letter_code
_entity_poly.pdbx_strand_id
1 'polypeptide(L)'
;MEKRIIYIAELQYECYFFEDQWKVVRENKIENIFIKSFYGYPFYIVFENIETASEQLILFMDKHSVSLLDIFPVELILKDIVDNQQGYWLNLSLDFIIKMKCLNENIVKTLTKSMNDKSLNQELRHKIRRIINSFKSQF
;
A
#
# COMPACT_ATOMS: atom_id res chain seq x y z
N MET A 1 -17.12 -15.02 7.30
CA MET A 1 -16.92 -14.46 8.65
C MET A 1 -16.05 -13.22 8.53
N GLU A 2 -16.53 -12.07 8.97
CA GLU A 2 -15.78 -10.80 8.98
C GLU A 2 -14.56 -10.94 9.89
N LYS A 3 -13.39 -10.51 9.42
CA LYS A 3 -12.15 -10.56 10.20
C LYS A 3 -11.61 -9.15 10.36
N ARG A 4 -11.41 -8.72 11.61
CA ARG A 4 -10.69 -7.47 11.89
C ARG A 4 -9.22 -7.68 11.63
N ILE A 5 -8.63 -6.78 10.84
CA ILE A 5 -7.24 -6.90 10.39
C ILE A 5 -6.37 -5.75 10.88
N ILE A 6 -6.97 -4.57 11.08
CA ILE A 6 -6.28 -3.40 11.63
C ILE A 6 -7.18 -2.79 12.68
N TYR A 7 -6.57 -2.41 13.80
CA TYR A 7 -7.20 -1.65 14.87
C TYR A 7 -6.22 -0.60 15.39
N ILE A 8 -6.58 0.68 15.27
CA ILE A 8 -5.84 1.82 15.81
C ILE A 8 -6.82 2.63 16.64
N ALA A 9 -6.80 2.40 17.96
CA ALA A 9 -7.80 2.96 18.88
C ALA A 9 -7.74 4.49 18.93
N GLU A 10 -6.53 5.05 18.90
CA GLU A 10 -6.23 6.48 18.97
C GLU A 10 -6.86 7.27 17.81
N LEU A 11 -7.01 6.61 16.66
CA LEU A 11 -7.58 7.21 15.45
C LEU A 11 -9.05 6.81 15.23
N GLN A 12 -9.64 6.06 16.18
CA GLN A 12 -10.95 5.43 16.03
C GLN A 12 -11.07 4.70 14.69
N TYR A 13 -9.98 4.01 14.30
CA TYR A 13 -9.83 3.40 13.00
C TYR A 13 -9.83 1.87 13.13
N GLU A 14 -10.77 1.24 12.46
CA GLU A 14 -10.85 -0.20 12.33
C GLU A 14 -10.95 -0.58 10.86
N CYS A 15 -10.23 -1.63 10.49
CA CYS A 15 -10.28 -2.17 9.15
C CYS A 15 -10.59 -3.65 9.23
N TYR A 16 -11.58 -4.06 8.47
CA TYR A 16 -12.05 -5.43 8.38
C TYR A 16 -11.92 -5.91 6.95
N PHE A 17 -11.60 -7.20 6.81
CA PHE A 17 -11.58 -7.87 5.53
C PHE A 17 -12.62 -8.99 5.50
N PHE A 18 -13.44 -8.99 4.46
CA PHE A 18 -14.43 -10.02 4.20
C PHE A 18 -14.52 -10.30 2.70
N GLU A 19 -14.17 -11.51 2.29
CA GLU A 19 -14.20 -11.98 0.89
C GLU A 19 -13.48 -11.02 -0.06
N ASP A 20 -14.22 -10.20 -0.83
CA ASP A 20 -13.70 -9.25 -1.81
C ASP A 20 -13.94 -7.78 -1.44
N GLN A 21 -14.19 -7.49 -0.17
CA GLN A 21 -14.40 -6.13 0.34
C GLN A 21 -13.64 -5.84 1.64
N TRP A 22 -13.24 -4.58 1.73
CA TRP A 22 -12.74 -3.96 2.94
C TRP A 22 -13.87 -3.15 3.57
N LYS A 23 -14.01 -3.26 4.88
CA LYS A 23 -14.90 -2.41 5.66
C LYS A 23 -14.03 -1.57 6.58
N VAL A 24 -14.05 -0.27 6.36
CA VAL A 24 -13.30 0.73 7.11
C VAL A 24 -14.28 1.44 8.02
N VAL A 25 -13.99 1.44 9.32
CA VAL A 25 -14.71 2.24 10.31
C VAL A 25 -13.75 3.31 10.79
N ARG A 26 -14.11 4.58 10.62
CA ARG A 26 -13.33 5.73 11.08
C ARG A 26 -14.25 6.77 11.66
N GLU A 27 -13.99 7.22 12.89
CA GLU A 27 -14.76 8.32 13.51
C GLU A 27 -16.29 8.09 13.42
N ASN A 28 -16.73 6.84 13.63
CA ASN A 28 -18.12 6.37 13.46
C ASN A 28 -18.71 6.40 12.04
N LYS A 29 -17.91 6.69 11.01
CA LYS A 29 -18.29 6.52 9.60
C LYS A 29 -17.86 5.14 9.13
N ILE A 30 -18.74 4.48 8.37
CA ILE A 30 -18.49 3.17 7.79
C ILE A 30 -18.41 3.32 6.29
N GLU A 31 -17.29 2.87 5.71
CA GLU A 31 -17.07 2.82 4.28
C GLU A 31 -16.79 1.37 3.87
N ASN A 32 -17.51 0.90 2.86
CA ASN A 32 -17.26 -0.41 2.26
C ASN A 32 -16.56 -0.19 0.91
N ILE A 33 -15.40 -0.80 0.77
CA ILE A 33 -14.53 -0.65 -0.38
C ILE A 33 -14.40 -2.02 -1.03
N PHE A 34 -15.04 -2.20 -2.18
CA PHE A 34 -14.86 -3.41 -2.96
C PHE A 34 -13.47 -3.40 -3.59
N ILE A 35 -12.77 -4.53 -3.59
CA ILE A 35 -11.46 -4.65 -4.25
C ILE A 35 -11.56 -4.26 -5.74
N LYS A 36 -12.75 -4.45 -6.34
CA LYS A 36 -13.05 -4.13 -7.73
C LYS A 36 -13.48 -2.67 -7.97
N SER A 37 -13.84 -1.92 -6.94
CA SER A 37 -14.27 -0.52 -7.09
C SER A 37 -13.06 0.40 -7.04
N PHE A 38 -12.58 0.79 -8.21
CA PHE A 38 -11.39 1.63 -8.36
C PHE A 38 -11.70 3.11 -8.17
N TYR A 39 -11.81 3.58 -6.91
CA TYR A 39 -11.88 5.02 -6.61
C TYR A 39 -10.94 5.38 -5.46
N GLY A 40 -9.93 6.21 -5.77
CA GLY A 40 -8.72 6.41 -4.96
C GLY A 40 -8.87 7.21 -3.65
N TYR A 41 -9.95 7.96 -3.42
CA TYR A 41 -10.02 8.84 -2.25
C TYR A 41 -10.06 8.11 -0.88
N PRO A 42 -10.87 7.04 -0.69
CA PRO A 42 -10.84 6.25 0.54
C PRO A 42 -9.50 5.51 0.74
N PHE A 43 -8.87 5.09 -0.36
CA PHE A 43 -7.66 4.27 -0.30
C PHE A 43 -6.42 5.02 0.19
N TYR A 44 -6.31 6.33 -0.04
CA TYR A 44 -5.18 7.12 0.47
C TYR A 44 -5.17 7.18 2.01
N ILE A 45 -6.34 7.40 2.61
CA ILE A 45 -6.52 7.38 4.08
C ILE A 45 -6.24 5.98 4.62
N VAL A 46 -6.67 4.94 3.90
CA VAL A 46 -6.41 3.56 4.27
C VAL A 46 -4.92 3.25 4.20
N PHE A 47 -4.20 3.76 3.18
CA PHE A 47 -2.77 3.53 2.99
C PHE A 47 -1.92 4.12 4.11
N GLU A 48 -2.20 5.36 4.51
CA GLU A 48 -1.49 6.04 5.61
C GLU A 48 -1.60 5.24 6.91
N ASN A 49 -2.81 4.81 7.25
CA ASN A 49 -3.08 4.01 8.45
C ASN A 49 -2.51 2.59 8.34
N ILE A 50 -2.47 2.02 7.13
CA ILE A 50 -1.88 0.70 6.83
C ILE A 50 -0.37 0.70 7.05
N GLU A 51 0.33 1.77 6.68
CA GLU A 51 1.77 1.92 6.96
C GLU A 51 1.99 1.83 8.48
N THR A 52 1.19 2.55 9.27
CA THR A 52 1.28 2.53 10.73
C THR A 52 0.90 1.16 11.32
N ALA A 53 -0.04 0.45 10.70
CA ALA A 53 -0.55 -0.84 11.16
C ALA A 53 0.11 -2.08 10.51
N SER A 54 1.26 -1.92 9.85
CA SER A 54 1.90 -3.00 9.08
C SER A 54 2.14 -4.28 9.89
N GLU A 55 2.42 -4.18 11.19
CA GLU A 55 2.60 -5.36 12.06
C GLU A 55 1.32 -6.20 12.19
N GLN A 56 0.16 -5.56 12.30
CA GLN A 56 -1.13 -6.25 12.38
C GLN A 56 -1.46 -6.93 11.05
N LEU A 57 -1.09 -6.29 9.94
CA LEU A 57 -1.20 -6.83 8.58
C LEU A 57 -0.32 -8.07 8.39
N ILE A 58 0.94 -8.03 8.86
CA ILE A 58 1.85 -9.18 8.83
C ILE A 58 1.25 -10.36 9.60
N LEU A 59 0.80 -10.12 10.83
CA LEU A 59 0.17 -11.15 11.66
C LEU A 59 -1.08 -11.75 11.00
N PHE A 60 -1.89 -10.91 10.33
CA PHE A 60 -3.07 -11.37 9.61
C PHE A 60 -2.71 -12.26 8.42
N MET A 61 -1.74 -11.83 7.59
CA MET A 61 -1.25 -12.60 6.45
C MET A 61 -0.72 -13.97 6.87
N ASP A 62 0.10 -14.00 7.93
CA ASP A 62 0.66 -15.25 8.46
C ASP A 62 -0.44 -16.19 8.97
N LYS A 63 -1.39 -15.66 9.75
CA LYS A 63 -2.50 -16.44 10.33
C LYS A 63 -3.44 -17.02 9.27
N HIS A 64 -3.59 -16.36 8.14
CA HIS A 64 -4.54 -16.75 7.10
C HIS A 64 -3.89 -17.29 5.83
N SER A 65 -2.55 -17.34 5.78
CA SER A 65 -1.79 -17.81 4.63
C SER A 65 -2.19 -17.09 3.32
N VAL A 66 -2.38 -15.77 3.39
CA VAL A 66 -2.72 -14.91 2.25
C VAL A 66 -1.56 -13.95 1.97
N SER A 67 -1.33 -13.60 0.70
CA SER A 67 -0.34 -12.58 0.37
C SER A 67 -0.94 -11.17 0.46
N LEU A 68 -0.10 -10.15 0.67
CA LEU A 68 -0.54 -8.76 0.67
C LEU A 68 -1.21 -8.37 -0.65
N LEU A 69 -0.67 -8.84 -1.77
CA LEU A 69 -1.16 -8.50 -3.10
C LEU A 69 -2.52 -9.13 -3.41
N ASP A 70 -2.89 -10.21 -2.72
CA ASP A 70 -4.22 -10.83 -2.85
C ASP A 70 -5.32 -10.01 -2.19
N ILE A 71 -4.96 -9.25 -1.15
CA ILE A 71 -5.93 -8.51 -0.34
C ILE A 71 -5.84 -7.00 -0.55
N PHE A 72 -4.71 -6.48 -1.01
CA PHE A 72 -4.45 -5.05 -1.10
C PHE A 72 -3.84 -4.63 -2.45
N PRO A 73 -4.42 -3.63 -3.14
CA PRO A 73 -4.03 -3.27 -4.51
C PRO A 73 -2.78 -2.37 -4.57
N VAL A 74 -1.65 -2.84 -4.03
CA VAL A 74 -0.38 -2.08 -3.95
C VAL A 74 0.04 -1.52 -5.31
N GLU A 75 0.00 -2.35 -6.36
CA GLU A 75 0.44 -1.97 -7.71
C GLU A 75 -0.36 -0.79 -8.27
N LEU A 76 -1.67 -0.82 -8.06
CA LEU A 76 -2.57 0.17 -8.60
C LEU A 76 -2.45 1.49 -7.85
N ILE A 77 -2.34 1.44 -6.52
CA ILE A 77 -2.11 2.64 -5.68
C ILE A 77 -0.78 3.29 -6.07
N LEU A 78 0.28 2.49 -6.21
CA LEU A 78 1.59 3.01 -6.61
C LEU A 78 1.53 3.68 -7.99
N LYS A 79 0.82 3.07 -8.94
CA LYS A 79 0.63 3.66 -10.27
C LYS A 79 -0.07 5.01 -10.19
N ASP A 80 -1.16 5.10 -9.42
CA ASP A 80 -1.92 6.33 -9.28
C ASP A 80 -1.09 7.44 -8.59
N ILE A 81 -0.32 7.11 -7.55
CA ILE A 81 0.62 8.03 -6.90
C ILE A 81 1.67 8.55 -7.89
N VAL A 82 2.23 7.67 -8.72
CA VAL A 82 3.22 8.02 -9.75
C VAL A 82 2.60 8.90 -10.83
N ASP A 83 1.44 8.52 -11.36
CA ASP A 83 0.75 9.23 -12.45
C ASP A 83 0.32 10.65 -12.00
N ASN A 84 0.01 10.83 -10.71
CA ASN A 84 -0.34 12.12 -10.11
C ASN A 84 0.85 12.87 -9.46
N GLN A 85 2.09 12.42 -9.65
CA GLN A 85 3.32 13.08 -9.17
C GLN A 85 3.35 13.40 -7.66
N GLN A 86 2.75 12.53 -6.86
CA GLN A 86 2.57 12.76 -5.43
C GLN A 86 3.80 12.33 -4.61
N GLY A 87 4.84 13.16 -4.56
CA GLY A 87 6.15 12.80 -3.96
C GLY A 87 6.09 12.34 -2.50
N TYR A 88 5.30 12.98 -1.65
CA TYR A 88 5.12 12.56 -0.24
C TYR A 88 4.52 11.14 -0.16
N TRP A 89 3.43 10.91 -0.89
CA TRP A 89 2.74 9.62 -0.93
C TRP A 89 3.60 8.54 -1.57
N LEU A 90 4.42 8.90 -2.56
CA LEU A 90 5.40 7.98 -3.14
C LEU A 90 6.42 7.55 -2.09
N ASN A 91 6.92 8.46 -1.26
CA ASN A 91 7.88 8.11 -0.21
C ASN A 91 7.32 7.06 0.75
N LEU A 92 6.11 7.29 1.25
CA LEU A 92 5.38 6.37 2.13
C LEU A 92 5.11 5.04 1.43
N SER A 93 4.71 5.08 0.15
CA SER A 93 4.45 3.89 -0.64
C SER A 93 5.67 2.99 -0.76
N LEU A 94 6.85 3.60 -1.00
CA LEU A 94 8.11 2.87 -1.07
C LEU A 94 8.50 2.25 0.28
N ASP A 95 8.29 2.95 1.41
CA ASP A 95 8.58 2.39 2.74
C ASP A 95 7.70 1.18 3.05
N PHE A 96 6.40 1.30 2.76
CA PHE A 96 5.47 0.20 2.94
C PHE A 96 5.82 -1.02 2.08
N ILE A 97 6.16 -0.83 0.80
CA ILE A 97 6.56 -1.92 -0.10
C ILE A 97 7.79 -2.66 0.44
N ILE A 98 8.78 -1.93 0.96
CA ILE A 98 9.98 -2.52 1.57
C ILE A 98 9.59 -3.29 2.84
N LYS A 99 8.83 -2.66 3.74
CA LYS A 99 8.43 -3.21 5.04
C LYS A 99 7.63 -4.51 4.89
N MET A 100 6.70 -4.52 3.93
CA MET A 100 5.85 -5.68 3.64
C MET A 100 6.48 -6.70 2.69
N LYS A 101 7.69 -6.43 2.17
CA LYS A 101 8.42 -7.31 1.23
C LYS A 101 7.58 -7.74 0.01
N CYS A 102 6.72 -6.84 -0.49
CA CYS A 102 5.76 -7.15 -1.55
C CYS A 102 6.22 -6.68 -2.94
N LEU A 103 7.53 -6.61 -3.16
CA LEU A 103 8.12 -6.14 -4.41
C LEU A 103 7.97 -7.20 -5.51
N ASN A 104 7.49 -6.78 -6.69
CA ASN A 104 7.33 -7.65 -7.85
C ASN A 104 7.67 -6.91 -9.17
N GLU A 105 7.63 -7.62 -10.29
CA GLU A 105 7.96 -7.07 -11.61
C GLU A 105 7.09 -5.87 -12.01
N ASN A 106 5.80 -5.88 -11.68
CA ASN A 106 4.86 -4.80 -12.01
C ASN A 106 5.22 -3.52 -11.23
N ILE A 107 5.50 -3.65 -9.93
CA ILE A 107 5.95 -2.54 -9.08
C ILE A 107 7.25 -1.97 -9.64
N VAL A 108 8.23 -2.83 -9.94
CA VAL A 108 9.54 -2.40 -10.49
C VAL A 108 9.37 -1.68 -11.83
N LYS A 109 8.48 -2.16 -12.69
CA LYS A 109 8.17 -1.51 -13.97
C LYS A 109 7.55 -0.12 -13.77
N THR A 110 6.62 0.03 -12.83
CA THR A 110 6.03 1.34 -12.47
C THR A 110 7.09 2.31 -11.94
N LEU A 111 7.95 1.86 -11.02
CA LEU A 111 9.04 2.67 -10.47
C LEU A 111 10.11 3.05 -11.50
N THR A 112 10.39 2.15 -12.45
CA THR A 112 11.37 2.42 -13.51
C THR A 112 10.89 3.56 -14.43
N LYS A 113 9.58 3.63 -14.70
CA LYS A 113 8.98 4.72 -15.49
C LYS A 113 9.08 6.07 -14.78
N SER A 114 8.91 6.12 -13.47
CA SER A 114 8.94 7.36 -12.69
C SER A 114 10.36 7.88 -12.39
N MET A 115 11.40 7.04 -12.50
CA MET A 115 12.78 7.41 -12.15
C MET A 115 13.34 8.61 -12.93
N ASN A 116 12.86 8.82 -14.16
CA ASN A 116 13.28 9.94 -15.01
C ASN A 116 12.43 11.20 -14.82
N ASP A 117 11.42 11.16 -13.96
CA ASP A 117 10.59 12.32 -13.68
C ASP A 117 11.39 13.37 -12.88
N LYS A 118 11.45 14.58 -13.44
CA LYS A 118 12.15 15.71 -12.85
C LYS A 118 11.37 16.35 -11.70
N SER A 119 10.07 16.11 -11.60
CA SER A 119 9.21 16.58 -10.49
C SER A 119 9.56 15.91 -9.16
N LEU A 120 10.10 14.69 -9.21
CA LEU A 120 10.56 13.99 -8.02
C LEU A 120 11.82 14.65 -7.45
N ASN A 121 11.93 14.73 -6.12
CA ASN A 121 13.17 15.19 -5.51
C ASN A 121 14.29 14.14 -5.68
N GLN A 122 15.53 14.56 -5.45
CA GLN A 122 16.70 13.69 -5.65
C GLN A 122 16.71 12.49 -4.69
N GLU A 123 16.24 12.69 -3.46
CA GLU A 123 16.18 11.64 -2.43
C GLU A 123 15.24 10.50 -2.84
N LEU A 124 14.03 10.82 -3.31
CA LEU A 124 13.06 9.87 -3.83
C LEU A 124 13.61 9.08 -5.03
N ARG A 125 14.25 9.76 -5.99
CA ARG A 125 14.88 9.08 -7.12
C ARG A 125 15.97 8.09 -6.68
N HIS A 126 16.77 8.46 -5.68
CA HIS A 126 17.78 7.56 -5.11
C HIS A 126 17.15 6.37 -4.40
N LYS A 127 16.07 6.59 -3.63
CA LYS A 127 15.32 5.52 -2.96
C LYS A 127 14.73 4.53 -3.97
N ILE A 128 14.08 5.03 -5.02
CA ILE A 128 13.56 4.22 -6.14
C ILE A 128 14.68 3.37 -6.75
N ARG A 129 15.83 3.99 -7.06
CA ARG A 129 16.98 3.29 -7.64
C ARG A 129 17.50 2.16 -6.74
N ARG A 130 17.58 2.39 -5.44
CA ARG A 130 18.00 1.35 -4.47
C ARG A 130 17.02 0.17 -4.45
N ILE A 131 15.72 0.45 -4.48
CA ILE A 131 14.68 -0.59 -4.51
C ILE A 131 14.80 -1.43 -5.79
N ILE A 132 14.90 -0.79 -6.95
CA ILE A 132 15.06 -1.49 -8.24
C ILE A 132 16.33 -2.35 -8.24
N ASN A 133 17.44 -1.84 -7.71
CA ASN A 133 18.69 -2.60 -7.64
C ASN A 133 18.58 -3.80 -6.69
N SER A 134 17.88 -3.66 -5.55
CA SER A 134 17.65 -4.77 -4.62
C SER A 134 16.82 -5.90 -5.23
N PHE A 135 15.85 -5.57 -6.09
CA PHE A 135 15.09 -6.57 -6.84
C PHE A 135 15.98 -7.32 -7.83
N LYS A 136 16.83 -6.61 -8.57
CA LYS A 136 17.75 -7.22 -9.54
C LYS A 136 18.77 -8.16 -8.89
N SER A 137 19.12 -7.97 -7.62
CA SER A 137 20.01 -8.88 -6.91
C SER A 137 19.33 -10.15 -6.39
N GLN A 138 18.00 -10.25 -6.47
CA GLN A 138 17.24 -11.43 -6.05
C GLN A 138 17.06 -12.46 -7.17
N PHE A 139 17.46 -12.13 -8.40
CA PHE A 139 17.38 -12.95 -9.62
C PHE A 139 18.74 -12.95 -10.34
#